data_AF-A0A4S5ANX7-F1
#
_entry.id   AF-A0A4S5ANX7-F1
#
_cell.length_a   1.000
_cell.length_b   1.000
_cell.length_c   1.000
_cell.angle_alpha   90.00
_cell.angle_beta   90.00
_cell.angle_gamma   90.00
#
_symmetry.space_group_name_H-M   'P 1'
#
loop_
_entity.id
_entity.type
_entity.pdbx_description
1 polymer ?
#
loop_
_entity_poly.entity_id
_entity_poly.type
_entity_poly.pdbx_seq_one_letter_code
_entity_poly.pdbx_strand_id
1 'polypeptide(L)'
;MTHSKPARTAAVRTRPAVRAALVVVGAALVGTIGLPSLASFSTPSPFDALLGGHGASRSTADGAVPDGVTAFDEEYPAVANLDPTLLDALRRASVDAAGQGVVLQVNSGWRSAEYQEQLLQEAVEMYGSAEEAARWVSTPALSRHVSGDAVDIGGADAAAWLSLHGAQYELCRVYDNEPWHFELRPGADERGCPVTYADPSRDPRTQQ
;
A
#
# COMPACT_ATOMS: atom_id res chain seq x y z
N MET A 1 29.35 45.03 -44.41
CA MET A 1 30.70 45.24 -44.97
C MET A 1 31.64 45.34 -43.77
N THR A 2 32.62 44.48 -43.51
CA THR A 2 33.34 43.47 -44.28
C THR A 2 34.05 42.54 -43.28
N HIS A 3 34.09 41.25 -43.63
CA HIS A 3 35.00 40.24 -43.08
C HIS A 3 36.45 40.75 -42.99
N SER A 4 37.22 40.23 -42.02
CA SER A 4 38.50 39.57 -42.31
C SER A 4 39.02 38.78 -41.11
N LYS A 5 39.34 37.51 -41.38
CA LYS A 5 40.14 36.59 -40.58
C LYS A 5 41.39 36.26 -41.41
N PRO A 6 42.56 36.11 -40.78
CA PRO A 6 43.49 35.03 -41.13
C PRO A 6 43.90 34.27 -39.84
N ALA A 7 43.82 32.94 -39.73
CA ALA A 7 44.62 31.88 -40.35
C ALA A 7 46.05 31.73 -39.76
N ARG A 8 46.20 30.66 -38.95
CA ARG A 8 47.34 29.73 -38.65
C ARG A 8 48.80 30.25 -38.78
N THR A 9 49.77 29.85 -37.95
CA THR A 9 50.31 28.46 -37.85
C THR A 9 51.22 28.26 -36.61
N ALA A 10 51.39 26.98 -36.25
CA ALA A 10 52.00 26.32 -35.10
C ALA A 10 53.43 26.66 -34.63
N ALA A 11 53.71 26.34 -33.35
CA ALA A 11 54.96 25.67 -32.94
C ALA A 11 54.73 24.76 -31.71
N VAL A 12 55.36 23.60 -31.76
CA VAL A 12 55.19 22.40 -30.92
C VAL A 12 56.20 22.40 -29.77
N ARG A 13 55.81 21.94 -28.57
CA ARG A 13 56.77 21.29 -27.67
C ARG A 13 56.13 20.16 -26.87
N THR A 14 56.65 18.97 -27.11
CA THR A 14 56.29 17.65 -26.59
C THR A 14 56.91 17.37 -25.23
N ARG A 15 56.27 16.51 -24.43
CA ARG A 15 56.87 15.53 -23.49
C ARG A 15 55.78 14.63 -22.86
N PRO A 16 56.12 13.42 -22.37
CA PRO A 16 55.69 12.19 -23.01
C PRO A 16 54.68 11.36 -22.22
N ALA A 17 54.21 10.34 -22.92
CA ALA A 17 53.22 9.33 -22.57
C ALA A 17 53.45 8.62 -21.23
N VAL A 18 52.33 8.35 -20.54
CA VAL A 18 52.13 7.04 -19.89
C VAL A 18 50.89 6.43 -20.51
N ARG A 19 51.11 5.29 -21.16
CA ARG A 19 50.11 4.46 -21.82
C ARG A 19 49.38 3.66 -20.75
N ALA A 20 48.05 3.69 -20.77
CA ALA A 20 47.24 2.56 -20.37
C ALA A 20 46.18 2.38 -21.47
N ALA A 21 46.45 1.43 -22.35
CA ALA A 21 45.49 0.96 -23.32
C ALA A 21 44.54 0.00 -22.60
N LEU A 22 43.23 0.14 -22.83
CA LEU A 22 42.37 -1.02 -22.91
C LEU A 22 41.29 -0.78 -23.96
N VAL A 23 41.27 -1.76 -24.86
CA VAL A 23 40.66 -1.81 -26.17
C VAL A 23 39.14 -1.85 -26.07
N VAL A 24 38.48 -1.03 -26.87
CA VAL A 24 37.07 -1.20 -27.23
C VAL A 24 36.99 -2.30 -28.28
N VAL A 25 36.21 -3.35 -28.03
CA VAL A 25 35.60 -4.15 -29.09
C VAL A 25 34.10 -4.09 -28.87
N GLY A 26 33.40 -3.47 -29.83
CA GLY A 26 31.96 -3.43 -29.86
C GLY A 26 31.36 -4.74 -30.38
N ALA A 27 30.13 -4.99 -29.97
CA ALA A 27 29.18 -5.74 -30.76
C ALA A 27 27.86 -4.94 -30.75
N ALA A 28 27.55 -4.32 -31.88
CA ALA A 28 26.21 -3.84 -32.15
C ALA A 28 25.32 -5.07 -32.35
N LEU A 29 24.40 -5.31 -31.41
CA LEU A 29 23.26 -6.20 -31.62
C LEU A 29 22.01 -5.34 -31.55
N VAL A 30 21.46 -5.04 -32.72
CA VAL A 30 20.06 -4.64 -32.87
C VAL A 30 19.24 -5.88 -32.50
N GLY A 31 18.73 -5.90 -31.26
CA GLY A 31 17.75 -6.85 -30.78
C GLY A 31 16.64 -6.04 -30.11
N THR A 32 15.43 -6.11 -30.67
CA THR A 32 14.22 -5.57 -30.05
C THR A 32 13.95 -6.34 -28.76
N ILE A 33 14.53 -5.87 -27.66
CA ILE A 33 14.18 -6.32 -26.31
C ILE A 33 12.99 -5.45 -25.91
N GLY A 34 11.79 -6.02 -25.93
CA GLY A 34 10.66 -5.44 -25.20
C GLY A 34 11.12 -5.25 -23.76
N LEU A 35 11.16 -4.00 -23.30
CA LEU A 35 11.34 -3.72 -21.88
C LEU A 35 10.31 -4.57 -21.14
N PRO A 36 10.71 -5.46 -20.21
CA PRO A 36 9.72 -5.93 -19.25
C PRO A 36 9.20 -4.68 -18.55
N SER A 37 7.89 -4.50 -18.52
CA SER A 37 7.27 -3.53 -17.60
C SER A 37 7.99 -3.66 -16.28
N LEU A 38 8.53 -2.56 -15.77
CA LEU A 38 8.88 -2.48 -14.37
C LEU A 38 7.54 -2.63 -13.64
N ALA A 39 7.14 -3.87 -13.37
CA ALA A 39 6.12 -4.14 -12.38
C ALA A 39 6.65 -3.46 -11.12
N SER A 40 5.91 -2.48 -10.62
CA SER A 40 6.15 -1.91 -9.31
C SER A 40 6.06 -3.06 -8.31
N PHE A 41 7.21 -3.62 -7.95
CA PHE A 41 7.28 -4.56 -6.85
C PHE A 41 7.12 -3.72 -5.59
N SER A 42 5.88 -3.56 -5.16
CA SER A 42 5.58 -3.08 -3.81
C SER A 42 6.20 -4.08 -2.84
N THR A 43 7.18 -3.63 -2.07
CA THR A 43 7.67 -4.44 -0.94
C THR A 43 6.48 -4.67 0.00
N PRO A 44 6.15 -5.93 0.33
CA PRO A 44 5.06 -6.21 1.25
C PRO A 44 5.34 -5.52 2.58
N SER A 45 4.33 -4.84 3.12
CA SER A 45 4.42 -4.24 4.44
C SER A 45 4.55 -5.33 5.51
N PRO A 46 5.04 -5.03 6.71
CA PRO A 46 5.01 -5.97 7.84
C PRO A 46 3.61 -6.56 8.07
N PHE A 47 2.56 -5.78 7.78
CA PHE A 47 1.18 -6.23 7.82
C PHE A 47 0.82 -7.24 6.71
N ASP A 48 1.32 -7.05 5.48
CA ASP A 48 1.16 -8.04 4.40
C ASP A 48 1.87 -9.35 4.78
N ALA A 49 3.01 -9.27 5.47
CA ALA A 49 3.69 -10.45 6.00
C ALA A 49 2.87 -11.15 7.10
N LEU A 50 2.17 -10.40 7.96
CA LEU A 50 1.23 -10.95 8.93
C LEU A 50 0.01 -11.57 8.25
N LEU A 51 -0.58 -10.93 7.23
CA LEU A 51 -1.71 -11.48 6.44
C LEU A 51 -1.33 -12.67 5.55
N GLY A 52 -0.06 -12.80 5.17
CA GLY A 52 0.49 -13.92 4.39
C GLY A 52 1.17 -15.01 5.23
N GLY A 53 1.20 -14.87 6.56
CA GLY A 53 1.85 -15.81 7.49
C GLY A 53 1.29 -17.24 7.44
N HIS A 54 2.18 -18.23 7.45
CA HIS A 54 1.88 -19.67 7.26
C HIS A 54 1.31 -20.38 8.51
N GLY A 55 0.75 -19.65 9.47
CA GLY A 55 -0.01 -20.23 10.58
C GLY A 55 -1.38 -20.70 10.09
N ALA A 56 -1.67 -22.00 10.18
CA ALA A 56 -2.95 -22.65 9.85
C ALA A 56 -3.74 -21.97 8.70
N SER A 57 -3.46 -22.33 7.44
CA SER A 57 -4.13 -21.87 6.21
C SER A 57 -5.47 -21.16 6.46
N ARG A 58 -5.43 -19.82 6.61
CA ARG A 58 -6.63 -19.03 6.89
C ARG A 58 -7.65 -19.27 5.80
N SER A 59 -8.86 -19.58 6.22
CA SER A 59 -9.93 -19.88 5.27
C SER A 59 -10.59 -18.59 4.81
N THR A 60 -11.15 -18.58 3.60
CA THR A 60 -12.00 -17.48 3.14
C THR A 60 -13.24 -17.32 4.02
N ALA A 61 -13.71 -18.40 4.66
CA ALA A 61 -14.82 -18.37 5.62
C ALA A 61 -14.50 -17.51 6.85
N ASP A 62 -13.23 -17.45 7.25
CA ASP A 62 -12.74 -16.63 8.36
C ASP A 62 -12.39 -15.18 7.96
N GLY A 63 -12.56 -14.82 6.69
CA GLY A 63 -12.23 -13.48 6.17
C GLY A 63 -10.83 -13.37 5.55
N ALA A 64 -10.18 -14.49 5.20
CA ALA A 64 -9.02 -14.42 4.30
C ALA A 64 -9.45 -13.95 2.91
N VAL A 65 -8.66 -13.07 2.31
CA VAL A 65 -9.00 -12.39 1.05
C VAL A 65 -8.07 -12.86 -0.06
N PRO A 66 -8.59 -13.47 -1.14
CA PRO A 66 -7.81 -13.73 -2.35
C PRO A 66 -7.35 -12.45 -3.05
N ASP A 67 -6.31 -12.55 -3.87
CA ASP A 67 -5.84 -11.42 -4.68
C ASP A 67 -6.94 -10.90 -5.62
N GLY A 68 -7.04 -9.59 -5.76
CA GLY A 68 -7.95 -8.93 -6.70
C GLY A 68 -9.37 -8.72 -6.22
N VAL A 69 -9.72 -9.11 -4.98
CA VAL A 69 -11.04 -8.85 -4.39
C VAL A 69 -11.30 -7.35 -4.25
N THR A 70 -12.53 -6.95 -4.54
CA THR A 70 -13.04 -5.58 -4.49
C THR A 70 -14.29 -5.49 -3.63
N ALA A 71 -14.82 -4.27 -3.46
CA ALA A 71 -16.08 -4.02 -2.75
C ALA A 71 -17.33 -4.64 -3.41
N PHE A 72 -17.19 -5.23 -4.60
CA PHE A 72 -18.31 -5.84 -5.34
C PHE A 72 -18.37 -7.36 -5.19
N ASP A 73 -17.34 -7.98 -4.62
CA ASP A 73 -17.20 -9.44 -4.54
C ASP A 73 -17.77 -9.98 -3.21
N GLU A 74 -19.10 -9.85 -3.03
CA GLU A 74 -19.82 -10.29 -1.83
C GLU A 74 -19.85 -11.81 -1.64
N GLU A 75 -19.32 -12.60 -2.57
CA GLU A 75 -19.10 -14.04 -2.31
C GLU A 75 -18.05 -14.28 -1.21
N TYR A 76 -17.20 -13.29 -0.93
CA TYR A 76 -16.19 -13.36 0.12
C TYR A 76 -16.73 -12.78 1.43
N PRO A 77 -16.70 -13.53 2.54
CA PRO A 77 -17.12 -13.05 3.86
C PRO A 77 -16.41 -11.77 4.31
N ALA A 78 -15.16 -11.57 3.89
CA ALA A 78 -14.43 -10.34 4.17
C ALA A 78 -15.12 -9.08 3.62
N VAL A 79 -15.90 -9.20 2.56
CA VAL A 79 -16.68 -8.09 1.97
C VAL A 79 -18.13 -8.14 2.46
N ALA A 80 -18.75 -9.34 2.44
CA ALA A 80 -20.16 -9.52 2.77
C ALA A 80 -20.52 -9.17 4.22
N ASN A 81 -19.57 -9.30 5.14
CA ASN A 81 -19.77 -9.02 6.57
C ASN A 81 -19.27 -7.62 7.00
N LEU A 82 -18.91 -6.75 6.05
CA LEU A 82 -18.67 -5.34 6.37
C LEU A 82 -19.98 -4.67 6.82
N ASP A 83 -19.86 -3.61 7.63
CA ASP A 83 -20.98 -2.73 7.90
C ASP A 83 -21.60 -2.27 6.56
N PRO A 84 -22.92 -2.38 6.37
CA PRO A 84 -23.54 -2.07 5.08
C PRO A 84 -23.31 -0.63 4.61
N THR A 85 -23.16 0.31 5.54
CA THR A 85 -22.88 1.72 5.21
C THR A 85 -21.43 1.85 4.74
N LEU A 86 -20.49 1.13 5.37
CA LEU A 86 -19.09 1.11 4.97
C LEU A 86 -18.95 0.50 3.58
N LEU A 87 -19.63 -0.61 3.32
CA LEU A 87 -19.63 -1.28 2.02
C LEU A 87 -20.20 -0.37 0.91
N ASP A 88 -21.31 0.33 1.17
CA ASP A 88 -21.87 1.31 0.22
C ASP A 88 -20.89 2.46 -0.07
N ALA A 89 -20.29 3.04 0.97
CA ALA A 89 -19.28 4.08 0.81
C ALA A 89 -18.08 3.62 -0.02
N LEU A 90 -17.58 2.41 0.27
CA LEU A 90 -16.46 1.83 -0.46
C LEU A 90 -16.80 1.57 -1.94
N ARG A 91 -18.04 1.16 -2.24
CA ARG A 91 -18.52 1.00 -3.63
C ARG A 91 -18.56 2.31 -4.39
N ARG A 92 -19.11 3.37 -3.79
CA ARG A 92 -19.13 4.71 -4.39
C ARG A 92 -17.72 5.21 -4.66
N ALA A 93 -16.81 5.07 -3.69
CA ALA A 93 -15.40 5.39 -3.86
C ALA A 93 -14.74 4.58 -4.99
N SER A 94 -15.03 3.28 -5.06
CA SER A 94 -14.47 2.38 -6.07
C SER A 94 -14.89 2.75 -7.50
N VAL A 95 -16.13 3.18 -7.70
CA VAL A 95 -16.63 3.64 -9.02
C VAL A 95 -15.87 4.87 -9.49
N ASP A 96 -15.71 5.87 -8.63
CA ASP A 96 -15.04 7.13 -8.99
C ASP A 96 -13.53 6.97 -9.12
N ALA A 97 -12.92 6.12 -8.30
CA ALA A 97 -11.52 5.72 -8.43
C ALA A 97 -11.26 5.04 -9.78
N ALA A 98 -12.14 4.12 -10.19
CA ALA A 98 -12.04 3.42 -11.47
C ALA A 98 -12.13 4.40 -12.66
N GLY A 99 -12.94 5.45 -12.56
CA GLY A 99 -12.99 6.54 -13.53
C GLY A 99 -11.66 7.28 -13.72
N GLN A 100 -10.73 7.14 -12.77
CA GLN A 100 -9.38 7.71 -12.78
C GLN A 100 -8.29 6.65 -12.99
N GLY A 101 -8.66 5.41 -13.30
CA GLY A 101 -7.73 4.30 -13.49
C GLY A 101 -7.16 3.71 -12.20
N VAL A 102 -7.77 3.98 -11.05
CA VAL A 102 -7.39 3.41 -9.74
C VAL A 102 -8.37 2.31 -9.37
N VAL A 103 -7.86 1.13 -9.01
CA VAL A 103 -8.68 0.01 -8.52
C VAL A 103 -8.48 -0.13 -7.02
N LEU A 104 -9.56 -0.02 -6.25
CA LEU A 104 -9.54 -0.23 -4.80
C LEU A 104 -9.73 -1.73 -4.52
N GLN A 105 -8.62 -2.42 -4.32
CA GLN A 105 -8.63 -3.82 -3.89
C GLN A 105 -8.75 -3.90 -2.36
N VAL A 106 -9.54 -4.84 -1.87
CA VAL A 106 -9.64 -5.16 -0.44
C VAL A 106 -8.57 -6.19 -0.12
N ASN A 107 -7.60 -5.84 0.73
CA ASN A 107 -6.62 -6.79 1.26
C ASN A 107 -7.11 -7.42 2.58
N SER A 108 -7.90 -6.67 3.34
CA SER A 108 -8.60 -7.17 4.53
C SER A 108 -9.90 -6.41 4.71
N GLY A 109 -10.98 -7.12 5.03
CA GLY A 109 -12.26 -6.50 5.39
C GLY A 109 -12.70 -7.06 6.73
N TRP A 110 -13.89 -7.65 6.78
CA TRP A 110 -14.30 -8.41 7.94
C TRP A 110 -13.40 -9.63 8.17
N ARG A 111 -13.12 -9.95 9.44
CA ARG A 111 -12.41 -11.15 9.86
C ARG A 111 -13.05 -11.77 11.10
N SER A 112 -12.96 -13.10 11.24
CA SER A 112 -13.40 -13.78 12.45
C SER A 112 -12.54 -13.41 13.66
N ALA A 113 -13.09 -13.57 14.86
CA ALA A 113 -12.36 -13.31 16.11
C ALA A 113 -11.18 -14.27 16.26
N GLU A 114 -11.32 -15.52 15.81
CA GLU A 114 -10.29 -16.54 15.80
C GLU A 114 -9.14 -16.18 14.86
N TYR A 115 -9.44 -15.62 13.68
CA TYR A 115 -8.42 -15.13 12.78
C TYR A 115 -7.69 -13.91 13.39
N GLN A 116 -8.42 -12.98 13.99
CA GLN A 116 -7.81 -11.83 14.68
C GLN A 116 -6.88 -12.26 15.83
N GLU A 117 -7.26 -13.28 16.60
CA GLU A 117 -6.44 -13.82 17.69
C GLU A 117 -5.13 -14.43 17.17
N GLN A 118 -5.18 -15.16 16.06
CA GLN A 118 -3.97 -15.70 15.42
C GLN A 118 -3.01 -14.59 14.99
N LEU A 119 -3.53 -13.52 14.39
CA LEU A 119 -2.71 -12.37 13.99
C LEU A 119 -2.08 -11.67 15.18
N LEU A 120 -2.80 -11.57 16.30
CA LEU A 120 -2.23 -11.01 17.53
C LEU A 120 -1.08 -11.88 18.04
N GLN A 121 -1.25 -13.20 18.05
CA GLN A 121 -0.20 -14.13 18.48
C GLN A 121 1.04 -14.03 17.58
N GLU A 122 0.86 -14.02 16.25
CA GLU A 122 1.95 -13.84 15.29
C GLU A 122 2.65 -12.47 15.45
N ALA A 123 1.89 -11.40 15.70
CA ALA A 123 2.45 -10.09 15.96
C ALA A 123 3.25 -10.06 17.27
N VAL A 124 2.79 -10.73 18.34
CA VAL A 124 3.55 -10.87 19.58
C VAL A 124 4.85 -11.63 19.37
N GLU A 125 4.82 -12.71 18.59
CA GLU A 125 6.03 -13.46 18.22
C GLU A 125 7.00 -12.60 17.39
N MET A 126 6.48 -11.81 16.45
CA MET A 126 7.26 -10.95 15.57
C MET A 126 7.89 -9.75 16.29
N TYR A 127 7.13 -9.07 17.15
CA TYR A 127 7.53 -7.83 17.81
C TYR A 127 8.06 -8.04 19.23
N GLY A 128 7.96 -9.26 19.77
CA GLY A 128 8.56 -9.68 21.03
C GLY A 128 7.76 -9.33 22.29
N SER A 129 6.67 -8.57 22.18
CA SER A 129 5.77 -8.29 23.31
C SER A 129 4.36 -7.92 22.83
N ALA A 130 3.37 -8.10 23.72
CA ALA A 130 2.01 -7.62 23.49
C ALA A 130 1.93 -6.10 23.36
N GLU A 131 2.80 -5.36 24.06
CA GLU A 131 2.84 -3.90 24.00
C GLU A 131 3.31 -3.39 22.63
N GLU A 132 4.36 -3.99 22.06
CA GLU A 132 4.82 -3.61 20.71
C GLU A 132 3.88 -4.13 19.62
N ALA A 133 3.28 -5.32 19.80
CA ALA A 133 2.28 -5.85 18.88
C ALA A 133 1.01 -5.01 18.82
N ALA A 134 0.57 -4.41 19.94
CA ALA A 134 -0.62 -3.56 20.01
C ALA A 134 -0.51 -2.29 19.15
N ARG A 135 0.67 -1.96 18.64
CA ARG A 135 0.89 -0.88 17.67
C ARG A 135 0.50 -1.25 16.24
N TRP A 136 0.13 -2.51 16.00
CA TRP A 136 -0.19 -3.02 14.66
C TRP A 136 -1.42 -3.94 14.65
N VAL A 137 -1.68 -4.63 15.74
CA VAL A 137 -2.76 -5.63 15.82
C VAL A 137 -3.54 -5.46 17.11
N SER A 138 -4.81 -5.09 16.99
CA SER A 138 -5.76 -5.04 18.11
C SER A 138 -6.20 -6.43 18.57
N THR A 139 -6.69 -6.52 19.81
CA THR A 139 -7.32 -7.73 20.34
C THR A 139 -8.61 -8.08 19.57
N PRO A 140 -9.07 -9.35 19.60
CA PRO A 140 -10.32 -9.76 18.95
C PRO A 140 -11.53 -8.93 19.39
N ALA A 141 -11.61 -8.57 20.67
CA ALA A 141 -12.74 -7.83 21.23
C ALA A 141 -12.83 -6.37 20.75
N LEU A 142 -11.70 -5.78 20.32
CA LEU A 142 -11.62 -4.35 19.97
C LEU A 142 -11.32 -4.12 18.48
N SER A 143 -11.02 -5.17 17.72
CA SER A 143 -10.69 -5.05 16.31
C SER A 143 -11.90 -4.56 15.51
N ARG A 144 -11.68 -3.48 14.76
CA ARG A 144 -12.68 -2.91 13.85
C ARG A 144 -12.94 -3.82 12.64
N HIS A 145 -12.00 -4.68 12.28
CA HIS A 145 -12.23 -5.72 11.28
C HIS A 145 -13.17 -6.81 11.79
N VAL A 146 -13.09 -7.17 13.08
CA VAL A 146 -14.00 -8.17 13.67
C VAL A 146 -15.43 -7.66 13.71
N SER A 147 -15.62 -6.37 13.98
CA SER A 147 -16.95 -5.74 13.94
C SER A 147 -17.43 -5.37 12.53
N GLY A 148 -16.60 -5.57 11.48
CA GLY A 148 -16.93 -5.20 10.10
C GLY A 148 -16.87 -3.70 9.81
N ASP A 149 -16.30 -2.90 10.72
CA ASP A 149 -16.28 -1.43 10.66
C ASP A 149 -15.00 -0.86 10.02
N ALA A 150 -14.10 -1.71 9.52
CA ALA A 150 -12.84 -1.31 8.89
C ALA A 150 -12.54 -2.12 7.63
N VAL A 151 -11.76 -1.50 6.74
CA VAL A 151 -11.25 -2.10 5.52
C VAL A 151 -9.81 -1.67 5.27
N ASP A 152 -8.98 -2.63 4.87
CA ASP A 152 -7.60 -2.42 4.42
C ASP A 152 -7.55 -2.45 2.90
N ILE A 153 -7.08 -1.37 2.30
CA ILE A 153 -6.97 -1.21 0.84
C ILE A 153 -5.58 -1.60 0.35
N GLY A 154 -5.56 -2.53 -0.60
CA GLY A 154 -4.35 -3.01 -1.24
C GLY A 154 -3.73 -2.00 -2.19
N GLY A 155 -2.40 -1.89 -2.12
CA GLY A 155 -1.61 -1.04 -3.01
C GLY A 155 -1.49 0.40 -2.53
N ALA A 156 -0.25 0.89 -2.44
CA ALA A 156 0.05 2.24 -1.92
C ALA A 156 -0.65 3.36 -2.71
N ASP A 157 -0.75 3.22 -4.04
CA ASP A 157 -1.40 4.23 -4.90
C ASP A 157 -2.92 4.30 -4.66
N ALA A 158 -3.58 3.16 -4.45
CA ALA A 158 -5.02 3.09 -4.16
C ALA A 158 -5.32 3.65 -2.76
N ALA A 159 -4.51 3.27 -1.76
CA ALA A 159 -4.59 3.83 -0.42
C ALA A 159 -4.31 5.35 -0.39
N ALA A 160 -3.35 5.83 -1.19
CA ALA A 160 -3.08 7.26 -1.33
C ALA A 160 -4.26 8.00 -1.98
N TRP A 161 -4.87 7.41 -3.03
CA TRP A 161 -6.08 7.97 -3.63
C TRP A 161 -7.20 8.09 -2.60
N LEU A 162 -7.45 7.03 -1.82
CA LEU A 162 -8.51 7.06 -0.80
C LEU A 162 -8.17 8.02 0.35
N SER A 163 -6.90 8.22 0.69
CA SER A 163 -6.49 9.26 1.65
C SER A 163 -6.80 10.68 1.16
N LEU A 164 -6.71 10.94 -0.15
CA LEU A 164 -6.96 12.25 -0.75
C LEU A 164 -8.45 12.52 -1.01
N HIS A 165 -9.20 11.47 -1.39
CA HIS A 165 -10.57 11.60 -1.86
C HIS A 165 -11.61 11.02 -0.90
N GLY A 166 -11.20 10.17 0.05
CA GLY A 166 -12.10 9.35 0.87
C GLY A 166 -13.09 10.13 1.71
N ALA A 167 -12.74 11.34 2.14
CA ALA A 167 -13.61 12.19 2.96
C ALA A 167 -15.00 12.40 2.33
N GLN A 168 -15.09 12.55 1.00
CA GLN A 168 -16.38 12.73 0.32
C GLN A 168 -17.31 11.50 0.35
N TYR A 169 -16.77 10.34 0.74
CA TYR A 169 -17.51 9.10 0.99
C TYR A 169 -17.55 8.76 2.49
N GLU A 170 -17.07 9.66 3.35
CA GLU A 170 -16.89 9.45 4.78
C GLU A 170 -15.87 8.34 5.11
N LEU A 171 -15.00 7.96 4.15
CA LEU A 171 -13.94 6.98 4.34
C LEU A 171 -12.65 7.68 4.74
N CYS A 172 -12.17 7.39 5.94
CA CYS A 172 -11.00 8.08 6.49
C CYS A 172 -9.94 7.12 6.97
N ARG A 173 -8.68 7.45 6.65
CA ARG A 173 -7.53 6.83 7.29
C ARG A 173 -7.56 7.13 8.79
N VAL A 174 -7.34 6.11 9.61
CA VAL A 174 -7.41 6.25 11.09
C VAL A 174 -6.03 6.31 11.73
N TYR A 175 -5.05 5.59 11.20
CA TYR A 175 -3.72 5.48 11.80
C TYR A 175 -2.61 5.98 10.86
N ASP A 176 -1.60 6.63 11.41
CA ASP A 176 -0.46 7.14 10.64
C ASP A 176 0.49 6.05 10.16
N ASN A 177 0.64 4.97 10.93
CA ASN A 177 1.47 3.81 10.58
C ASN A 177 0.77 2.80 9.66
N GLU A 178 -0.53 2.97 9.39
CA GLU A 178 -1.33 2.06 8.56
C GLU A 178 -2.00 2.86 7.42
N PRO A 179 -1.25 3.28 6.38
CA PRO A 179 -1.80 4.03 5.26
C PRO A 179 -2.93 3.31 4.51
N TRP A 180 -3.03 1.99 4.68
CA TRP A 180 -4.03 1.12 4.08
C TRP A 180 -5.34 1.02 4.87
N HIS A 181 -5.39 1.40 6.15
CA HIS A 181 -6.55 1.15 7.04
C HIS A 181 -7.55 2.31 7.01
N PHE A 182 -8.79 2.02 6.60
CA PHE A 182 -9.89 3.00 6.49
C PHE A 182 -11.12 2.57 7.29
N GLU A 183 -11.78 3.56 7.90
CA GLU A 183 -13.07 3.39 8.59
C GLU A 183 -14.05 4.48 8.15
N LEU A 184 -15.35 4.21 8.36
CA LEU A 184 -16.37 5.25 8.24
C LEU A 184 -16.24 6.30 9.34
N ARG A 185 -16.28 7.58 8.95
CA ARG A 185 -16.32 8.74 9.84
C ARG A 185 -17.48 9.66 9.44
N PRO A 186 -18.67 9.46 10.02
CA PRO A 186 -19.85 10.24 9.67
C PRO A 186 -19.64 11.75 9.71
N GLY A 187 -20.07 12.41 8.64
CA GLY A 187 -19.93 13.83 8.30
C GLY A 187 -18.52 14.28 7.95
N ALA A 188 -17.62 13.37 7.59
CA ALA A 188 -16.30 13.72 7.05
C ALA A 188 -16.38 14.32 5.63
N ASP A 189 -17.49 14.13 4.92
CA ASP A 189 -17.78 14.81 3.65
C ASP A 189 -17.95 16.32 3.84
N GLU A 190 -18.49 16.74 4.97
CA GLU A 190 -18.64 18.15 5.33
C GLU A 190 -17.43 18.70 6.11
N ARG A 191 -16.90 17.92 7.05
CA ARG A 191 -15.91 18.39 8.04
C ARG A 191 -14.47 17.97 7.74
N GLY A 192 -14.28 17.13 6.72
CA GLY A 192 -13.04 16.45 6.47
C GLY A 192 -12.80 15.29 7.45
N CYS A 193 -11.78 14.49 7.14
CA CYS A 193 -11.36 13.41 8.01
C CYS A 193 -10.78 13.94 9.34
N PRO A 194 -11.11 13.31 10.48
CA PRO A 194 -10.49 13.63 11.76
C PRO A 194 -8.97 13.40 11.74
N VAL A 195 -8.28 14.01 12.71
CA VAL A 195 -6.86 13.74 12.93
C VAL A 195 -6.66 12.26 13.24
N THR A 196 -5.64 11.68 12.61
CA THR A 196 -5.21 10.29 12.79
C THR A 196 -4.59 10.07 14.17
N TYR A 197 -4.63 8.83 14.64
CA TYR A 197 -3.80 8.39 15.74
C TYR A 197 -2.45 7.90 15.21
N ALA A 198 -1.41 7.92 16.05
CA ALA A 198 -0.08 7.46 15.62
C ALA A 198 -0.09 5.97 15.23
N ASP A 199 -0.82 5.16 15.99
CA ASP A 199 -1.04 3.73 15.78
C ASP A 199 -2.25 3.24 16.62
N PRO A 200 -2.76 2.01 16.43
CA PRO A 200 -3.88 1.46 17.21
C PRO A 200 -3.67 1.51 18.73
N SER A 201 -2.45 1.46 19.26
CA SER A 201 -2.23 1.57 20.71
C SER A 201 -2.55 2.96 21.25
N ARG A 202 -2.74 3.97 20.38
CA ARG A 202 -3.09 5.35 20.74
C ARG A 202 -4.56 5.70 20.53
N ASP A 203 -5.36 4.80 19.96
CA ASP A 203 -6.80 5.00 19.82
C ASP A 203 -7.52 4.59 21.12
N PRO A 204 -8.29 5.49 21.77
CA PRO A 204 -9.05 5.16 22.97
C PRO A 204 -10.04 4.00 22.80
N ARG A 205 -10.45 3.68 21.58
CA ARG A 205 -11.39 2.58 21.28
C ARG A 205 -10.74 1.21 21.36
N THR A 206 -9.42 1.15 21.25
CA THR A 206 -8.60 -0.08 21.23
C THR A 206 -7.74 -0.21 22.49
N GLN A 207 -7.87 0.72 23.44
CA GLN A 207 -7.26 0.65 24.77
C GLN A 207 -8.23 -0.01 25.76
N GLN A 208 -7.73 -0.98 26.53
CA GLN A 208 -8.39 -1.57 27.70
C GLN A 208 -7.57 -1.31 28.96
#